data_AF-A0A3B8L4G7-F1
#
_entry.id   AF-A0A3B8L4G7-F1
#
_cell.length_a   1.000
_cell.length_b   1.000
_cell.length_c   1.000
_cell.angle_alpha   90.00
_cell.angle_beta   90.00
_cell.angle_gamma   90.00
#
_symmetry.space_group_name_H-M   'P 1'
#
loop_
_entity.id
_entity.type
_entity.pdbx_description
1 polymer ?
#
loop_
_entity_poly.entity_id
_entity_poly.type
_entity_poly.pdbx_seq_one_letter_code
_entity_poly.pdbx_strand_id
1 'polypeptide(L)'
;IIRVAGHDELVVTMPREIKGYDPASGKELWKCGGLGTEIYTMPTVGDGLVVGISGHQGPAMAVKLGGRGDLTESNQLWLTAKNQQRVGSGVIVGDHLYVSNATGIAQCIEARSGKVVWAKRLGGTLWGTMLAADGRLYVSNKEGDIFVLAAAPEFKLLARNRMAEHMKAAVAPSDGQLFVRTYKSIYCIGTRTR
;
A
#
# COMPACT_ATOMS: atom_id res chain seq x y z
N ILE A 1 -13.05 4.90 -1.63
CA ILE A 1 -14.39 4.39 -1.32
C ILE A 1 -14.37 2.89 -1.56
N ILE A 2 -14.93 2.11 -0.65
CA ILE A 2 -14.99 0.65 -0.72
C ILE A 2 -16.43 0.19 -0.47
N ARG A 3 -16.78 -1.00 -0.97
CA ARG A 3 -18.09 -1.60 -0.75
C ARG A 3 -18.00 -2.64 0.36
N VAL A 4 -18.76 -2.48 1.45
CA VAL A 4 -18.77 -3.40 2.60
C VAL A 4 -20.22 -3.70 2.96
N ALA A 5 -20.59 -4.97 3.09
CA ALA A 5 -21.92 -5.41 3.55
C ALA A 5 -23.12 -4.65 2.91
N GLY A 6 -23.03 -4.33 1.61
CA GLY A 6 -24.11 -3.64 0.91
C GLY A 6 -24.20 -2.12 1.10
N HIS A 7 -23.15 -1.45 1.60
CA HIS A 7 -23.03 0.01 1.59
C HIS A 7 -21.62 0.46 1.20
N ASP A 8 -21.49 1.74 0.84
CA ASP A 8 -20.21 2.34 0.46
C ASP A 8 -19.60 3.04 1.67
N GLU A 9 -18.29 2.88 1.85
CA GLU A 9 -17.53 3.49 2.93
C GLU A 9 -16.32 4.26 2.36
N LEU A 10 -16.15 5.51 2.76
CA LEU A 10 -14.91 6.25 2.56
C LEU A 10 -13.96 5.94 3.73
N VAL A 11 -12.92 5.16 3.45
CA VAL A 11 -11.90 4.80 4.45
C VAL A 11 -10.72 5.75 4.37
N VAL A 12 -10.30 6.25 5.54
CA VAL A 12 -9.22 7.22 5.67
C VAL A 12 -8.31 6.81 6.82
N THR A 13 -7.00 6.84 6.58
CA THR A 13 -5.99 6.73 7.63
C THR A 13 -5.70 8.11 8.18
N MET A 14 -5.88 8.29 9.49
CA MET A 14 -5.70 9.56 10.21
C MET A 14 -4.64 9.39 11.31
N PRO A 15 -4.06 10.49 11.83
CA PRO A 15 -3.24 10.40 13.04
C PRO A 15 -3.97 9.61 14.13
N ARG A 16 -3.32 8.57 14.65
CA ARG A 16 -3.79 7.66 15.71
C ARG A 16 -4.88 6.65 15.35
N GLU A 17 -5.51 6.74 14.19
CA GLU A 17 -6.68 5.90 13.89
C GLU A 17 -6.94 5.69 12.40
N ILE A 18 -7.71 4.65 12.07
CA ILE A 18 -8.35 4.48 10.76
C ILE A 18 -9.84 4.75 10.96
N LYS A 19 -10.46 5.45 10.01
CA LYS A 19 -11.89 5.77 10.05
C LYS A 19 -12.61 5.38 8.78
N GLY A 20 -13.87 5.00 8.93
CA GLY A 20 -14.82 4.84 7.84
C GLY A 20 -15.92 5.88 7.93
N TYR A 21 -16.26 6.51 6.82
CA TYR A 21 -17.33 7.49 6.71
C TYR A 21 -18.35 7.07 5.65
N ASP A 22 -19.60 7.50 5.82
CA ASP A 22 -20.58 7.52 4.75
C ASP A 22 -20.12 8.52 3.68
N PRO A 23 -19.84 8.09 2.44
CA PRO A 23 -19.31 8.99 1.41
C PRO A 23 -20.33 10.02 0.91
N ALA A 24 -21.64 9.78 1.09
CA ALA A 24 -22.69 10.71 0.67
C ALA A 24 -22.92 11.80 1.71
N SER A 25 -22.87 11.46 3.00
CA SER A 25 -23.20 12.39 4.08
C SER A 25 -22.00 12.90 4.89
N GLY A 26 -20.83 12.26 4.77
CA GLY A 26 -19.64 12.54 5.59
C GLY A 26 -19.76 12.08 7.05
N LYS A 27 -20.79 11.30 7.40
CA LYS A 27 -20.99 10.83 8.78
C LYS A 27 -19.98 9.74 9.10
N GLU A 28 -19.33 9.82 10.26
CA GLU A 28 -18.46 8.74 10.77
C GLU A 28 -19.31 7.49 11.04
N LEU A 29 -18.92 6.37 10.43
CA LEU A 29 -19.56 5.06 10.60
C LEU A 29 -18.82 4.24 11.65
N TRP A 30 -17.49 4.28 11.60
CA TRP A 30 -16.62 3.57 12.53
C TRP A 30 -15.23 4.20 12.63
N LYS A 31 -14.52 3.85 13.70
CA LYS A 31 -13.10 4.18 13.91
C LYS A 31 -12.36 3.01 14.55
N CYS A 32 -11.05 2.94 14.35
CA CYS A 32 -10.17 1.99 15.01
C CYS A 32 -8.85 2.67 15.37
N GLY A 33 -8.51 2.70 16.65
CA GLY A 33 -7.30 3.30 17.19
C GLY A 33 -6.06 2.40 17.09
N GLY A 34 -4.89 3.01 17.29
CA GLY A 34 -3.60 2.33 17.44
C GLY A 34 -2.51 2.79 16.47
N LEU A 35 -2.79 3.73 15.58
CA LEU A 35 -1.76 4.30 14.70
C LEU A 35 -0.91 5.34 15.45
N GLY A 36 0.19 5.75 14.83
CA GLY A 36 1.01 6.89 15.24
C GLY A 36 0.44 8.20 14.72
N THR A 37 1.12 9.30 15.03
CA THR A 37 0.71 10.66 14.62
C THR A 37 1.08 10.99 13.17
N GLU A 38 2.05 10.27 12.61
CA GLU A 38 2.58 10.56 11.28
C GLU A 38 2.04 9.58 10.24
N ILE A 39 1.10 10.06 9.42
CA ILE A 39 0.47 9.28 8.37
C ILE A 39 0.82 9.90 7.01
N TYR A 40 1.55 9.14 6.20
CA TYR A 40 1.86 9.49 4.80
C TYR A 40 1.23 8.52 3.81
N THR A 41 0.89 7.31 4.29
CA THR A 41 0.38 6.22 3.45
C THR A 41 -1.13 6.30 3.31
N MET A 42 -1.63 5.82 2.18
CA MET A 42 -3.06 5.58 1.97
C MET A 42 -3.48 4.27 2.63
N PRO A 43 -4.73 4.15 3.11
CA PRO A 43 -5.25 2.88 3.59
C PRO A 43 -5.18 1.85 2.48
N THR A 44 -4.58 0.69 2.77
CA THR A 44 -4.52 -0.43 1.82
C THR A 44 -5.70 -1.35 2.09
N VAL A 45 -6.61 -1.50 1.13
CA VAL A 45 -7.82 -2.32 1.29
C VAL A 45 -7.78 -3.52 0.35
N GLY A 46 -8.16 -4.68 0.86
CA GLY A 46 -8.29 -5.92 0.11
C GLY A 46 -8.76 -7.04 1.04
N ASP A 47 -9.34 -8.11 0.48
CA ASP A 47 -9.75 -9.30 1.25
C ASP A 47 -10.57 -9.01 2.55
N GLY A 48 -11.46 -8.02 2.49
CA GLY A 48 -12.33 -7.67 3.63
C GLY A 48 -11.60 -7.07 4.84
N LEU A 49 -10.39 -6.54 4.65
CA LEU A 49 -9.65 -5.81 5.68
C LEU A 49 -9.05 -4.52 5.12
N VAL A 50 -8.72 -3.60 6.03
CA VAL A 50 -7.92 -2.41 5.74
C VAL A 50 -6.65 -2.42 6.58
N VAL A 51 -5.53 -2.05 5.96
CA VAL A 51 -4.25 -1.84 6.62
C VAL A 51 -3.92 -0.36 6.63
N GLY A 52 -3.54 0.16 7.79
CA GLY A 52 -2.99 1.50 7.98
C GLY A 52 -1.56 1.41 8.49
N ILE A 53 -0.68 2.26 7.98
CA ILE A 53 0.76 2.23 8.32
C ILE A 53 1.24 3.65 8.65
N SER A 54 1.74 3.83 9.87
CA SER A 54 2.40 5.08 10.26
C SER A 54 3.84 5.14 9.74
N GLY A 55 4.29 6.36 9.42
CA GLY A 55 5.67 6.65 9.07
C GLY A 55 6.61 6.66 10.28
N HIS A 56 7.89 6.91 10.00
CA HIS A 56 8.96 7.11 11.00
C HIS A 56 8.98 6.09 12.15
N GLN A 57 8.98 4.80 11.81
CA GLN A 57 9.00 3.70 12.79
C GLN A 57 7.78 3.66 13.72
N GLY A 58 6.68 4.30 13.31
CA GLY A 58 5.41 4.21 14.02
C GLY A 58 4.75 2.83 13.89
N PRO A 59 3.59 2.66 14.49
CA PRO A 59 2.83 1.41 14.41
C PRO A 59 2.19 1.20 13.03
N ALA A 60 1.85 -0.05 12.75
CA ALA A 60 0.98 -0.43 11.64
C ALA A 60 -0.09 -1.39 12.17
N MET A 61 -1.28 -1.35 11.59
CA MET A 61 -2.40 -2.21 11.99
C MET A 61 -3.16 -2.75 10.78
N ALA A 62 -3.84 -3.89 10.97
CA ALA A 62 -4.96 -4.29 10.14
C ALA A 62 -6.26 -4.29 10.93
N VAL A 63 -7.34 -3.88 10.25
CA VAL A 63 -8.70 -3.84 10.78
C VAL A 63 -9.59 -4.63 9.85
N LYS A 64 -10.32 -5.60 10.40
CA LYS A 64 -11.37 -6.32 9.66
C LYS A 64 -12.50 -5.34 9.34
N LEU A 65 -12.91 -5.28 8.07
CA LEU A 65 -14.01 -4.44 7.64
C LEU A 65 -15.37 -4.99 8.11
N GLY A 66 -16.31 -4.08 8.28
CA GLY A 66 -17.68 -4.36 8.72
C GLY A 66 -17.85 -4.13 10.22
N GLY A 67 -18.86 -3.34 10.60
CA GLY A 67 -19.11 -2.94 11.97
C GLY A 67 -19.50 -1.47 12.04
N ARG A 68 -19.82 -0.98 13.25
CA ARG A 68 -20.12 0.44 13.51
C ARG A 68 -19.57 0.84 14.87
N GLY A 69 -19.29 2.13 15.03
CA GLY A 69 -18.77 2.70 16.29
C GLY A 69 -17.27 2.49 16.46
N ASP A 70 -16.82 2.34 17.71
CA ASP A 70 -15.42 2.06 18.00
C ASP A 70 -15.12 0.56 17.82
N LEU A 71 -14.26 0.26 16.84
CA LEU A 71 -13.90 -1.10 16.46
C LEU A 71 -12.51 -1.53 16.98
N THR A 72 -11.89 -0.71 17.84
CA THR A 72 -10.51 -0.92 18.29
C THR A 72 -10.31 -2.28 18.94
N GLU A 73 -11.26 -2.74 19.75
CA GLU A 73 -11.18 -4.04 20.43
C GLU A 73 -11.81 -5.18 19.62
N SER A 74 -12.82 -4.90 18.78
CA SER A 74 -13.62 -5.94 18.12
C SER A 74 -13.09 -6.36 16.75
N ASN A 75 -12.38 -5.48 16.04
CA ASN A 75 -12.02 -5.71 14.65
C ASN A 75 -10.53 -5.54 14.34
N GLN A 76 -9.72 -5.09 15.30
CA GLN A 76 -8.27 -5.04 15.10
C GLN A 76 -7.72 -6.46 15.00
N LEU A 77 -7.18 -6.82 13.83
CA LEU A 77 -6.61 -8.14 13.58
C LEU A 77 -5.19 -8.26 14.13
N TRP A 78 -4.41 -7.19 13.94
CA TRP A 78 -3.08 -7.07 14.50
C TRP A 78 -2.67 -5.60 14.62
N LEU A 79 -1.72 -5.36 15.52
CA LEU A 79 -1.07 -4.09 15.73
C LEU A 79 0.42 -4.35 15.98
N THR A 80 1.27 -3.72 15.17
CA THR A 80 2.72 -3.72 15.38
C THR A 80 3.13 -2.44 16.08
N ALA A 81 4.07 -2.52 17.03
CA ALA A 81 4.55 -1.34 17.75
C ALA A 81 5.40 -0.42 16.85
N LYS A 82 6.21 -1.02 15.97
CA LYS A 82 7.09 -0.33 15.02
C LYS A 82 7.10 -1.06 13.70
N ASN A 83 7.17 -0.30 12.61
CA ASN A 83 7.29 -0.82 11.27
C ASN A 83 8.35 -0.03 10.47
N GLN A 84 8.95 -0.63 9.45
CA GLN A 84 10.05 0.02 8.72
C GLN A 84 9.60 1.01 7.65
N GLN A 85 8.29 1.18 7.41
CA GLN A 85 7.75 2.04 6.37
C GLN A 85 7.94 3.53 6.66
N ARG A 86 7.80 4.32 5.59
CA ARG A 86 7.90 5.78 5.66
C ARG A 86 6.82 6.44 4.82
N VAL A 87 6.93 6.37 3.49
CA VAL A 87 6.12 7.19 2.57
C VAL A 87 5.27 6.35 1.63
N GLY A 88 5.85 5.33 0.99
CA GLY A 88 5.16 4.53 -0.03
C GLY A 88 4.00 3.74 0.54
N SER A 89 2.84 3.79 -0.12
CA SER A 89 1.68 2.96 0.24
C SER A 89 1.86 1.53 -0.30
N GLY A 90 1.21 0.57 0.35
CA GLY A 90 1.21 -0.84 -0.04
C GLY A 90 0.06 -1.22 -0.96
N VAL A 91 0.01 -2.51 -1.31
CA VAL A 91 -1.09 -3.15 -2.04
C VAL A 91 -1.40 -4.51 -1.42
N ILE A 92 -2.67 -4.91 -1.43
CA ILE A 92 -3.08 -6.27 -1.06
C ILE A 92 -3.40 -7.04 -2.34
N VAL A 93 -2.81 -8.23 -2.49
CA VAL A 93 -3.10 -9.18 -3.58
C VAL A 93 -3.35 -10.55 -2.96
N GLY A 94 -4.58 -11.06 -3.07
CA GLY A 94 -5.02 -12.22 -2.31
C GLY A 94 -4.86 -11.98 -0.81
N ASP A 95 -4.25 -12.94 -0.11
CA ASP A 95 -4.04 -12.90 1.35
C ASP A 95 -2.79 -12.11 1.78
N HIS A 96 -2.09 -11.45 0.85
CA HIS A 96 -0.79 -10.86 1.10
C HIS A 96 -0.78 -9.34 0.91
N LEU A 97 -0.26 -8.65 1.91
CA LEU A 97 0.11 -7.25 1.87
C LEU A 97 1.55 -7.13 1.37
N TYR A 98 1.74 -6.32 0.34
CA TYR A 98 3.05 -5.96 -0.17
C TYR A 98 3.34 -4.49 0.14
N VAL A 99 4.50 -4.22 0.73
CA VAL A 99 4.95 -2.88 1.09
C VAL A 99 6.43 -2.67 0.78
N SER A 100 6.88 -1.42 0.67
CA SER A 100 8.27 -1.07 0.38
C SER A 100 8.72 0.16 1.12
N ASN A 101 9.89 0.13 1.74
CA ASN A 101 10.33 1.19 2.64
C ASN A 101 11.53 2.00 2.14
N ALA A 102 11.73 3.15 2.78
CA ALA A 102 12.78 4.11 2.45
C ALA A 102 14.21 3.55 2.58
N THR A 103 14.42 2.43 3.28
CA THR A 103 15.73 1.77 3.35
C THR A 103 16.02 0.83 2.18
N GLY A 104 15.11 0.75 1.20
CA GLY A 104 15.30 -0.06 -0.01
C GLY A 104 14.87 -1.51 0.14
N ILE A 105 14.00 -1.81 1.09
CA ILE A 105 13.46 -3.16 1.34
C ILE A 105 12.01 -3.23 0.85
N ALA A 106 11.70 -4.25 0.06
CA ALA A 106 10.34 -4.68 -0.23
C ALA A 106 9.96 -5.86 0.68
N GLN A 107 8.70 -5.97 1.06
CA GLN A 107 8.19 -7.02 1.95
C GLN A 107 6.88 -7.60 1.43
N CYS A 108 6.67 -8.88 1.70
CA CYS A 108 5.38 -9.56 1.65
C CYS A 108 5.01 -9.98 3.07
N ILE A 109 3.78 -9.68 3.44
CA ILE A 109 3.24 -9.85 4.79
C ILE A 109 1.90 -10.57 4.63
N GLU A 110 1.64 -11.60 5.43
CA GLU A 110 0.30 -12.19 5.55
C GLU A 110 -0.67 -11.10 6.07
N ALA A 111 -1.65 -10.69 5.25
CA ALA A 111 -2.46 -9.51 5.51
C ALA A 111 -3.31 -9.63 6.79
N ARG A 112 -3.76 -10.84 7.12
CA ARG A 112 -4.60 -11.12 8.30
C ARG A 112 -3.82 -11.29 9.60
N SER A 113 -2.55 -11.71 9.55
CA SER A 113 -1.75 -12.01 10.75
C SER A 113 -0.65 -10.99 11.02
N GLY A 114 -0.24 -10.23 10.00
CA GLY A 114 0.88 -9.29 10.07
C GLY A 114 2.25 -9.99 10.01
N LYS A 115 2.29 -11.31 9.82
CA LYS A 115 3.54 -12.08 9.75
C LYS A 115 4.26 -11.81 8.44
N VAL A 116 5.55 -11.47 8.53
CA VAL A 116 6.40 -11.27 7.35
C VAL A 116 6.70 -12.63 6.70
N VAL A 117 6.32 -12.78 5.44
CA VAL A 117 6.61 -13.95 4.59
C VAL A 117 8.01 -13.82 4.00
N TRP A 118 8.32 -12.66 3.43
CA TRP A 118 9.67 -12.33 2.97
C TRP A 118 9.94 -10.83 3.09
N ALA A 119 11.23 -10.50 3.22
CA ALA A 119 11.75 -9.13 3.15
C ALA A 119 13.05 -9.15 2.34
N LYS A 120 13.12 -8.35 1.27
CA LYS A 120 14.27 -8.35 0.34
C LYS A 120 14.71 -6.95 -0.02
N ARG A 121 16.03 -6.76 -0.06
CA ARG A 121 16.67 -5.50 -0.43
C ARG A 121 16.70 -5.37 -1.95
N LEU A 122 16.02 -4.35 -2.47
CA LEU A 122 16.07 -3.95 -3.88
C LEU A 122 17.13 -2.86 -4.10
N GLY A 123 17.39 -2.04 -3.08
CA GLY A 123 18.36 -0.95 -3.11
C GLY A 123 17.73 0.40 -3.45
N GLY A 124 18.46 1.46 -3.11
CA GLY A 124 17.97 2.84 -3.21
C GLY A 124 16.87 3.17 -2.20
N THR A 125 16.24 4.32 -2.38
CA THR A 125 15.20 4.81 -1.49
C THR A 125 13.82 4.55 -2.09
N LEU A 126 13.08 3.54 -1.62
CA LEU A 126 11.73 3.21 -2.11
C LEU A 126 10.69 4.12 -1.44
N TRP A 127 10.37 5.23 -2.09
CA TRP A 127 9.26 6.11 -1.71
C TRP A 127 8.02 5.93 -2.60
N GLY A 128 8.18 5.24 -3.74
CA GLY A 128 7.06 4.96 -4.63
C GLY A 128 6.01 4.10 -3.94
N THR A 129 4.74 4.44 -4.14
CA THR A 129 3.63 3.54 -3.85
C THR A 129 3.73 2.32 -4.76
N MET A 130 3.58 1.13 -4.18
CA MET A 130 3.63 -0.10 -4.96
C MET A 130 2.34 -0.24 -5.79
N LEU A 131 2.48 -0.68 -7.02
CA LEU A 131 1.36 -0.97 -7.92
C LEU A 131 1.28 -2.49 -8.13
N ALA A 132 0.08 -3.07 -8.03
CA ALA A 132 -0.19 -4.42 -8.50
C ALA A 132 -0.93 -4.39 -9.83
N ALA A 133 -0.41 -5.08 -10.84
CA ALA A 133 -1.07 -5.25 -12.14
C ALA A 133 -0.53 -6.50 -12.85
N ASP A 134 -1.43 -7.28 -13.47
CA ASP A 134 -1.07 -8.46 -14.28
C ASP A 134 -0.17 -9.47 -13.53
N GLY A 135 -0.51 -9.78 -12.28
CA GLY A 135 0.28 -10.70 -11.43
C GLY A 135 1.68 -10.19 -11.06
N ARG A 136 1.97 -8.90 -11.30
CA ARG A 136 3.25 -8.27 -10.99
C ARG A 136 3.08 -7.10 -10.02
N LEU A 137 4.15 -6.81 -9.29
CA LEU A 137 4.30 -5.64 -8.43
C LEU A 137 5.32 -4.70 -9.05
N TYR A 138 5.01 -3.41 -9.09
CA TYR A 138 5.89 -2.36 -9.59
C TYR A 138 6.19 -1.37 -8.47
N VAL A 139 7.46 -1.07 -8.25
CA VAL A 139 7.87 -0.08 -7.25
C VAL A 139 9.07 0.71 -7.75
N SER A 140 9.02 2.03 -7.56
CA SER A 140 10.08 2.97 -7.94
C SER A 140 10.95 3.36 -6.75
N ASN A 141 12.26 3.53 -6.99
CA ASN A 141 13.15 4.21 -6.07
C ASN A 141 13.45 5.66 -6.52
N LYS A 142 14.04 6.45 -5.62
CA LYS A 142 14.42 7.85 -5.89
C LYS A 142 15.51 8.01 -6.94
N GLU A 143 16.31 6.97 -7.10
CA GLU A 143 17.47 6.92 -7.98
C GLU A 143 17.09 6.61 -9.45
N GLY A 144 15.80 6.40 -9.73
CA GLY A 144 15.29 6.22 -11.08
C GLY A 144 15.18 4.77 -11.53
N ASP A 145 15.24 3.81 -10.62
CA ASP A 145 14.92 2.41 -10.93
C ASP A 145 13.43 2.13 -10.73
N ILE A 146 12.85 1.34 -11.63
CA ILE A 146 11.60 0.61 -11.43
C ILE A 146 11.92 -0.87 -11.26
N PHE A 147 11.52 -1.44 -10.14
CA PHE A 147 11.60 -2.87 -9.88
C PHE A 147 10.26 -3.52 -10.20
N VAL A 148 10.32 -4.66 -10.87
CA VAL A 148 9.16 -5.50 -11.19
C VAL A 148 9.32 -6.82 -10.45
N LEU A 149 8.39 -7.15 -9.55
CA LEU A 149 8.39 -8.38 -8.77
C LEU A 149 7.19 -9.25 -9.17
N ALA A 150 7.25 -10.55 -8.94
CA ALA A 150 6.04 -11.38 -8.94
C ALA A 150 5.15 -11.02 -7.74
N ALA A 151 3.83 -10.93 -7.94
CA ALA A 151 2.86 -10.77 -6.87
C ALA A 151 2.55 -12.14 -6.23
N ALA A 152 3.55 -12.70 -5.53
CA ALA A 152 3.49 -14.04 -4.95
C ALA A 152 4.12 -14.09 -3.54
N PRO A 153 3.75 -15.10 -2.71
CA PRO A 153 4.39 -15.33 -1.41
C PRO A 153 5.83 -15.86 -1.54
N GLU A 154 6.27 -16.20 -2.75
CA GLU A 154 7.68 -16.42 -3.06
C GLU A 154 8.28 -15.15 -3.67
N PHE A 155 9.42 -14.70 -3.16
CA PHE A 155 10.10 -13.55 -3.74
C PHE A 155 10.69 -13.90 -5.11
N LYS A 156 10.34 -13.11 -6.12
CA LYS A 156 10.97 -13.16 -7.45
C LYS A 156 11.08 -11.77 -8.06
N LEU A 157 12.31 -11.31 -8.30
CA LEU A 157 12.59 -10.12 -9.10
C LEU A 157 12.50 -10.49 -10.59
N LEU A 158 11.54 -9.92 -11.29
CA LEU A 158 11.31 -10.18 -12.72
C LEU A 158 12.11 -9.24 -13.61
N ALA A 159 12.22 -7.97 -13.23
CA ALA A 159 12.99 -6.98 -13.97
C ALA A 159 13.43 -5.80 -13.09
N ARG A 160 14.49 -5.10 -13.53
CA ARG A 160 14.89 -3.79 -13.03
C ARG A 160 15.11 -2.88 -14.23
N ASN A 161 14.38 -1.78 -14.29
CA ASN A 161 14.43 -0.83 -15.40
C ASN A 161 14.97 0.51 -14.90
N ARG A 162 16.02 1.04 -15.54
CA ARG A 162 16.63 2.33 -15.19
C ARG A 162 16.08 3.43 -16.10
N MET A 163 15.50 4.47 -15.50
CA MET A 163 14.88 5.60 -16.20
C MET A 163 15.82 6.81 -16.41
N ALA A 164 17.10 6.68 -16.05
CA ALA A 164 18.16 7.71 -16.15
C ALA A 164 17.87 9.07 -15.50
N GLU A 165 16.80 9.19 -14.72
CA GLU A 165 16.40 10.40 -13.99
C GLU A 165 15.86 10.05 -12.61
N HIS A 166 15.95 10.99 -11.67
CA HIS A 166 15.28 10.88 -10.39
C HIS A 166 13.76 10.75 -10.57
N MET A 167 13.16 9.93 -9.70
CA MET A 167 11.74 9.62 -9.73
C MET A 167 11.19 9.61 -8.31
N LYS A 168 9.99 10.15 -8.12
CA LYS A 168 9.26 10.03 -6.84
C LYS A 168 7.82 9.56 -7.04
N ALA A 169 7.36 9.51 -8.29
CA ALA A 169 6.01 9.14 -8.63
C ALA A 169 5.82 7.62 -8.59
N ALA A 170 4.59 7.21 -8.30
CA ALA A 170 4.13 5.85 -8.54
C ALA A 170 3.95 5.60 -10.04
N VAL A 171 4.03 4.34 -10.45
CA VAL A 171 3.65 3.91 -11.80
C VAL A 171 2.13 3.89 -11.88
N ALA A 172 1.55 4.40 -12.98
CA ALA A 172 0.11 4.43 -13.18
C ALA A 172 -0.31 3.52 -14.35
N PRO A 173 -1.22 2.56 -14.15
CA PRO A 173 -1.76 1.74 -15.24
C PRO A 173 -2.96 2.41 -15.90
N SER A 174 -3.10 2.28 -17.23
CA SER A 174 -4.33 2.63 -17.97
C SER A 174 -4.31 1.96 -19.35
N ASP A 175 -5.45 1.37 -19.76
CA ASP A 175 -5.68 0.75 -21.07
C ASP A 175 -4.56 -0.23 -21.51
N GLY A 176 -4.07 -1.06 -20.60
CA GLY A 176 -2.98 -2.02 -20.87
C GLY A 176 -1.58 -1.39 -20.93
N GLN A 177 -1.45 -0.10 -20.64
CA GLN A 177 -0.19 0.63 -20.62
C GLN A 177 0.20 1.06 -19.21
N LEU A 178 1.48 1.31 -19.01
CA LEU A 178 2.04 1.89 -17.79
C LEU A 178 2.60 3.28 -18.10
N PHE A 179 2.22 4.24 -17.27
CA PHE A 179 2.68 5.62 -17.32
C PHE A 179 3.65 5.87 -16.17
N VAL A 180 4.84 6.37 -16.52
CA VAL A 180 5.92 6.63 -15.57
C VAL A 180 6.32 8.09 -15.65
N ARG A 181 6.12 8.83 -14.55
CA ARG A 181 6.56 10.22 -14.42
C ARG A 181 7.95 10.26 -13.77
N THR A 182 8.95 10.71 -14.53
CA THR A 182 10.27 11.09 -13.99
C THR A 182 10.30 12.58 -13.68
N TYR A 183 11.46 13.13 -13.29
CA TYR A 183 11.58 14.55 -12.99
C TYR A 183 11.24 15.44 -14.20
N LYS A 184 11.76 15.11 -15.39
CA LYS A 184 11.55 15.93 -16.60
C LYS A 184 10.50 15.36 -17.54
N SER A 185 10.37 14.05 -17.62
CA SER A 185 9.56 13.39 -18.66
C SER A 185 8.38 12.58 -18.11
N ILE A 186 7.45 12.22 -18.99
CA ILE A 186 6.48 11.14 -18.77
C ILE A 186 6.68 10.10 -19.88
N TYR A 187 6.77 8.84 -19.49
CA TYR A 187 6.91 7.70 -20.40
C TYR A 187 5.61 6.92 -20.43
N CYS A 188 5.24 6.43 -21.62
CA CYS A 188 4.18 5.46 -21.81
C CYS A 188 4.82 4.15 -22.27
N ILE A 189 4.58 3.07 -21.52
CA ILE A 189 5.20 1.76 -21.72
C ILE A 189 4.09 0.73 -21.97
N GLY A 190 4.25 -0.06 -23.02
CA GLY A 190 3.28 -1.09 -23.42
C GLY A 190 2.39 -0.65 -24.58
N THR A 191 1.61 -1.61 -25.08
CA THR A 191 0.67 -1.38 -26.19
C THR A 191 -0.71 -1.18 -25.61
N ARG A 192 -1.47 -0.21 -26.13
CA ARG A 192 -2.85 0.00 -25.72
C ARG A 192 -3.69 -1.23 -26.06
N THR A 193 -4.29 -1.85 -25.05
CA THR A 193 -5.30 -2.90 -25.24
C THR A 193 -6.65 -2.23 -25.39
N ARG A 194 -7.38 -2.57 -26.47
CA ARG A 194 -8.72 -2.06 -26.75
C ARG A 194 -9.74 -2.49 -25.72
#